data_AF-A0A523RHL8-F1
#
_entry.id   AF-A0A523RHL8-F1
#
_cell.length_a   1.000
_cell.length_b   1.000
_cell.length_c   1.000
_cell.angle_alpha   90.00
_cell.angle_beta   90.00
_cell.angle_gamma   90.00
#
_symmetry.space_group_name_H-M   'P 1'
#
loop_
_entity.id
_entity.type
_entity.pdbx_description
1 polymer ?
#
loop_
_entity_poly.entity_id
_entity_poly.type
_entity_poly.pdbx_seq_one_letter_code
_entity_poly.pdbx_strand_id
1 'polypeptide(L)'
;MALVYSSEGFFCEGEVVKDWRFKMEYGRIILSESELSLVKKSNINLTEIGSSVDNYKEGFVIPLTQIKKAYSTKIQKIYVVVIETRDGLLFSITMANERSIGRQDSINLSEKINSTILLAVKANKSIQNVGDYAIKPLTNICADCGEEISYSWHFCKNCGKEL
;
A
#
# COMPACT_ATOMS: atom_id res chain seq x y z
N MET A 1 12.73 0.49 -7.45
CA MET A 1 11.50 0.98 -6.79
C MET A 1 10.84 1.99 -7.71
N ALA A 2 9.62 1.74 -8.17
CA ALA A 2 8.89 2.72 -8.98
C ALA A 2 8.13 3.71 -8.08
N LEU A 3 8.16 4.99 -8.44
CA LEU A 3 7.40 6.04 -7.78
C LEU A 3 5.94 6.00 -8.25
N VAL A 4 4.99 5.88 -7.31
CA VAL A 4 3.54 5.85 -7.60
C VAL A 4 2.92 7.23 -7.41
N TYR A 5 3.36 7.97 -6.40
CA TYR A 5 2.85 9.30 -6.09
C TYR A 5 3.87 10.11 -5.28
N SER A 6 3.89 11.42 -5.51
CA SER A 6 4.66 12.36 -4.69
C SER A 6 3.91 13.68 -4.57
N SER A 7 3.86 14.23 -3.36
CA SER A 7 3.39 15.60 -3.12
C SER A 7 4.04 16.20 -1.88
N GLU A 8 3.91 17.52 -1.72
CA GLU A 8 4.20 18.15 -0.43
C GLU A 8 2.93 18.17 0.43
N GLY A 9 3.13 18.12 1.74
CA GLY A 9 2.04 18.20 2.70
C GLY A 9 2.54 18.19 4.14
N PHE A 10 1.60 18.12 5.06
CA PHE A 10 1.87 18.05 6.48
C PHE A 10 1.55 16.66 6.98
N PHE A 11 2.37 16.12 7.88
CA PHE A 11 2.15 14.80 8.47
C PHE A 11 2.59 14.71 9.92
N CYS A 12 2.00 13.78 10.66
CA CYS A 12 2.44 13.42 12.00
C CYS A 12 2.08 11.95 12.31
N GLU A 13 2.76 11.40 13.30
CA GLU A 13 2.28 10.21 14.00
C GLU A 13 1.15 10.62 14.96
N GLY A 14 0.09 9.82 15.03
CA GLY A 14 -1.10 10.07 15.83
C GLY A 14 -2.20 10.88 15.14
N GLU A 15 -3.15 11.34 15.95
CA GLU A 15 -4.33 12.07 15.51
C GLU A 15 -4.07 13.58 15.31
N VAL A 16 -4.87 14.18 14.41
CA VAL A 16 -4.83 15.63 14.17
C VAL A 16 -5.69 16.36 15.19
N VAL A 17 -5.09 17.32 15.89
CA VAL A 17 -5.77 18.23 16.84
C VAL A 17 -6.02 19.62 16.24
N LYS A 18 -6.70 20.51 16.98
CA LYS A 18 -7.05 21.89 16.54
C LYS A 18 -5.88 22.67 15.93
N ASP A 19 -4.69 22.57 16.51
CA ASP A 19 -3.51 23.34 16.11
C ASP A 19 -2.59 22.56 15.16
N TRP A 20 -3.18 21.83 14.22
CA TRP A 20 -2.49 20.89 13.33
C TRP A 20 -1.27 21.48 12.63
N ARG A 21 -1.35 22.74 12.17
CA ARG A 21 -0.23 23.42 11.48
C ARG A 21 1.02 23.57 12.33
N PHE A 22 0.87 23.59 13.65
CA PHE A 22 1.98 23.73 14.60
C PHE A 22 2.48 22.40 15.15
N LYS A 23 1.71 21.32 14.95
CA LYS A 23 2.02 19.98 15.47
C LYS A 23 2.42 18.99 14.39
N MET A 24 2.10 19.28 13.13
CA MET A 24 2.45 18.45 11.99
C MET A 24 3.71 18.96 11.33
N GLU A 25 4.52 18.02 10.86
CA GLU A 25 5.76 18.27 10.14
C GLU A 25 5.43 18.54 8.68
N TYR A 26 6.00 19.62 8.13
CA TYR A 26 5.89 19.88 6.70
C TYR A 26 6.99 19.13 5.94
N GLY A 27 6.63 18.50 4.83
CA GLY A 27 7.57 17.69 4.09
C GLY A 27 7.01 17.10 2.81
N ARG A 28 7.70 16.09 2.29
CA ARG A 28 7.34 15.35 1.08
C ARG A 28 6.72 14.01 1.44
N ILE A 29 5.58 13.71 0.84
CA ILE A 29 4.86 12.45 0.93
C ILE A 29 5.19 11.68 -0.34
N ILE A 30 5.78 10.49 -0.20
CA ILE A 30 6.25 9.66 -1.31
C ILE A 30 5.61 8.29 -1.16
N LEU A 31 4.82 7.88 -2.15
CA LEU A 31 4.30 6.53 -2.25
C LEU A 31 5.06 5.79 -3.33
N SER A 32 5.67 4.68 -2.95
CA SER A 32 6.27 3.71 -3.88
C SER A 32 5.44 2.42 -3.89
N GLU A 33 5.86 1.44 -4.67
CA GLU A 33 5.24 0.11 -4.71
C GLU A 33 5.46 -0.71 -3.43
N SER A 34 6.41 -0.34 -2.58
CA SER A 34 6.78 -1.09 -1.37
C SER A 34 6.49 -0.35 -0.07
N GLU A 35 6.51 0.98 -0.08
CA GLU A 35 6.39 1.80 1.12
C GLU A 35 5.77 3.18 0.87
N LEU A 36 5.25 3.76 1.95
CA LEU A 36 4.88 5.17 2.06
C LEU A 36 5.92 5.88 2.94
N SER A 37 6.64 6.83 2.35
CA SER A 37 7.70 7.60 3.00
C SER A 37 7.23 9.05 3.24
N LEU A 38 7.37 9.52 4.47
CA LEU A 38 7.02 10.86 4.93
C LEU A 38 8.31 11.58 5.32
N VAL A 39 8.84 12.39 4.41
CA VAL A 39 10.18 12.96 4.50
C VAL A 39 10.09 14.40 4.97
N LYS A 40 10.74 14.73 6.09
CA LYS A 40 10.68 16.08 6.69
C LYS A 40 11.51 17.05 5.86
N LYS A 41 10.96 18.24 5.58
CA LYS A 41 11.75 19.34 5.00
C LYS A 41 12.58 19.97 6.12
N SER A 42 13.91 19.99 6.02
CA SER A 42 14.72 20.59 7.09
C SER A 42 14.57 22.11 7.07
N ASN A 43 14.28 22.68 8.24
CA ASN A 43 14.48 24.10 8.51
C ASN A 43 15.93 24.29 8.95
N ILE A 44 16.88 24.37 8.02
CA ILE A 44 18.26 24.71 8.41
C ILE A 44 18.33 26.22 8.68
N ASN A 45 18.68 26.55 9.92
CA ASN A 45 19.04 27.88 10.37
C ASN A 45 20.27 28.39 9.61
N LEU A 46 20.21 29.65 9.19
CA LEU A 46 21.18 30.41 8.37
C LEU A 46 22.60 30.61 8.99
N THR A 47 23.07 29.74 9.87
CA THR A 47 24.40 29.91 10.53
C THR A 47 25.53 29.12 9.88
N GLU A 48 25.28 28.30 8.86
CA GLU A 48 26.34 27.57 8.17
C GLU A 48 26.40 27.94 6.69
N ILE A 49 27.38 28.78 6.37
CA ILE A 49 27.79 29.11 5.01
C ILE A 49 28.33 27.83 4.36
N GLY A 50 27.65 27.29 3.35
CA GLY A 50 28.27 26.35 2.40
C GLY A 50 27.58 25.02 2.10
N SER A 51 26.37 24.75 2.60
CA SER A 51 25.72 23.44 2.38
C SER A 51 24.56 23.52 1.38
N SER A 52 24.63 22.66 0.36
CA SER A 52 23.67 22.44 -0.73
C SER A 52 22.19 22.57 -0.32
N VAL A 53 21.43 23.23 -1.20
CA VAL A 53 19.99 23.49 -1.13
C VAL A 53 19.21 22.16 -1.19
N ASP A 54 18.15 22.04 -0.39
CA ASP A 54 17.26 20.88 -0.18
C ASP A 54 17.79 19.77 0.74
N ASN A 55 18.09 20.12 1.98
CA ASN A 55 18.33 19.13 3.04
C ASN A 55 16.99 18.55 3.53
N TYR A 56 16.59 17.42 2.97
CA TYR A 56 15.50 16.61 3.51
C TYR A 56 16.05 15.70 4.61
N LYS A 57 15.37 15.63 5.77
CA LYS A 57 15.70 14.70 6.87
C LYS A 57 14.80 13.47 6.81
N GLU A 58 15.31 12.33 7.28
CA GLU A 58 14.49 11.13 7.49
C GLU A 58 13.30 11.47 8.39
N GLY A 59 12.10 11.12 7.93
CA GLY A 59 10.88 11.16 8.74
C GLY A 59 10.39 9.74 8.98
N PHE A 60 9.23 9.38 8.46
CA PHE A 60 8.65 8.04 8.64
C PHE A 60 8.74 7.23 7.35
N VAL A 61 9.04 5.94 7.46
CA VAL A 61 8.97 4.99 6.35
C VAL A 61 8.05 3.86 6.77
N ILE A 62 6.91 3.74 6.10
CA ILE A 62 5.85 2.79 6.45
C ILE A 62 5.74 1.78 5.31
N PRO A 63 6.20 0.53 5.50
CA PRO A 63 6.02 -0.52 4.51
C PRO A 63 4.53 -0.72 4.20
N LEU A 64 4.16 -0.88 2.92
CA LEU A 64 2.77 -1.11 2.54
C LEU A 64 2.20 -2.40 3.14
N THR A 65 3.07 -3.36 3.44
CA THR A 65 2.72 -4.60 4.15
C THR A 65 2.33 -4.36 5.61
N GLN A 66 2.72 -3.24 6.23
CA GLN A 66 2.30 -2.87 7.58
C GLN A 66 1.05 -2.01 7.59
N ILE A 67 0.65 -1.42 6.46
CA ILE A 67 -0.58 -0.64 6.38
C ILE A 67 -1.79 -1.58 6.37
N LYS A 68 -2.74 -1.31 7.28
CA LYS A 68 -4.03 -2.00 7.35
C LYS A 68 -5.04 -1.36 6.40
N LYS A 69 -5.14 -0.03 6.43
CA LYS A 69 -5.98 0.77 5.53
C LYS A 69 -5.58 2.25 5.59
N ALA A 70 -5.87 2.99 4.53
CA ALA A 70 -5.83 4.44 4.51
C ALA A 70 -7.19 5.01 4.13
N TYR A 71 -7.64 6.11 4.74
CA TYR A 71 -8.92 6.73 4.40
C TYR A 71 -8.90 8.24 4.60
N SER A 72 -9.64 8.95 3.74
CA SER A 72 -9.84 10.39 3.86
C SER A 72 -10.99 10.69 4.84
N THR A 73 -10.76 11.62 5.76
CA THR A 73 -11.78 12.11 6.68
C THR A 73 -11.64 13.62 6.87
N LYS A 74 -12.75 14.29 7.20
CA LYS A 74 -12.76 15.72 7.51
C LYS A 74 -12.54 15.90 9.02
N ILE A 75 -11.41 16.50 9.39
CA ILE A 75 -11.12 16.91 10.76
C ILE A 75 -11.25 18.42 10.81
N GLN A 76 -12.32 18.89 11.48
CA GLN A 76 -12.66 20.30 11.59
C GLN A 76 -12.82 20.99 10.22
N LYS A 77 -11.82 21.78 9.80
CA LYS A 77 -11.83 22.57 8.56
C LYS A 77 -10.98 21.97 7.45
N ILE A 78 -10.23 20.90 7.71
CA ILE A 78 -9.33 20.28 6.74
C ILE A 78 -9.70 18.82 6.49
N TYR A 79 -9.28 18.32 5.35
CA TYR A 79 -9.29 16.89 5.06
C TYR A 79 -7.92 16.29 5.38
N VAL A 80 -7.97 15.10 5.97
CA VAL A 80 -6.80 14.37 6.45
C VAL A 80 -6.93 12.94 5.94
N VAL A 81 -5.84 12.39 5.42
CA VAL A 81 -5.67 10.97 5.22
C VAL A 81 -5.17 10.37 6.53
N VAL A 82 -5.97 9.47 7.10
CA VAL A 82 -5.57 8.66 8.25
C VAL A 82 -5.09 7.31 7.73
N ILE A 83 -3.91 6.91 8.18
CA ILE A 83 -3.30 5.62 7.89
C ILE A 83 -3.29 4.83 9.18
N GLU A 84 -4.01 3.71 9.17
CA GLU A 84 -3.95 2.72 10.24
C GLU A 84 -2.95 1.63 9.84
N THR A 85 -1.98 1.40 10.70
CA THR A 85 -1.04 0.28 10.59
C THR A 85 -1.60 -0.97 11.27
N ARG A 86 -1.02 -2.14 10.99
CA ARG A 86 -1.47 -3.43 11.54
C ARG A 86 -1.09 -3.60 13.01
N ASP A 87 -0.04 -2.94 13.47
CA ASP A 87 0.42 -2.84 14.85
C ASP A 87 -0.32 -1.75 15.66
N GLY A 88 -1.24 -1.01 15.02
CA GLY A 88 -2.14 -0.08 15.71
C GLY A 88 -1.64 1.36 15.80
N LEU A 89 -0.49 1.67 15.19
CA LEU A 89 -0.03 3.05 15.01
C LEU A 89 -0.91 3.79 14.00
N LEU A 90 -1.12 5.07 14.26
CA LEU A 90 -1.84 5.99 13.38
C LEU A 90 -0.87 6.99 12.78
N PHE A 91 -1.05 7.29 11.50
CA PHE A 91 -0.40 8.44 10.87
C PHE A 91 -1.46 9.30 10.22
N SER A 92 -1.28 10.61 10.33
CA SER A 92 -2.17 11.59 9.76
C SER A 92 -1.42 12.43 8.74
N ILE A 93 -2.01 12.60 7.56
CA ILE A 93 -1.45 13.40 6.46
C ILE A 93 -2.50 14.38 5.98
N THR A 94 -2.12 15.63 5.75
CA THR A 94 -2.98 16.60 5.06
C THR A 94 -2.22 17.36 4.00
N MET A 95 -2.84 17.56 2.84
CA MET A 95 -2.35 18.46 1.79
C MET A 95 -3.13 19.77 1.77
N ALA A 96 -3.82 20.10 2.86
CA ALA A 96 -4.44 21.40 3.04
C ALA A 96 -3.36 22.50 3.04
N ASN A 97 -3.67 23.61 2.39
CA ASN A 97 -2.81 24.78 2.31
C ASN A 97 -3.66 26.06 2.47
N GLU A 98 -3.13 27.22 2.10
CA GLU A 98 -3.86 28.49 2.21
C GLU A 98 -5.05 28.60 1.24
N ARG A 99 -5.02 27.85 0.14
CA ARG A 99 -6.01 27.92 -0.95
C ARG A 99 -6.99 26.74 -0.97
N SER A 100 -6.64 25.65 -0.30
CA SER A 100 -7.38 24.39 -0.34
C SER A 100 -7.46 23.75 1.04
N ILE A 101 -8.62 23.20 1.38
CA ILE A 101 -8.80 22.36 2.56
C ILE A 101 -8.33 20.91 2.36
N GLY A 102 -7.74 20.59 1.20
CA GLY A 102 -7.13 19.28 0.91
C GLY A 102 -8.10 18.15 0.61
N ARG A 103 -9.36 18.44 0.25
CA ARG A 103 -10.42 17.43 0.07
C ARG A 103 -10.09 16.40 -1.02
N GLN A 104 -9.93 16.87 -2.25
CA GLN A 104 -9.70 15.99 -3.40
C GLN A 104 -8.36 15.28 -3.27
N ASP A 105 -7.35 16.01 -2.79
CA ASP A 105 -6.01 15.49 -2.54
C ASP A 105 -6.05 14.31 -1.56
N SER A 106 -6.73 14.48 -0.42
CA SER A 106 -6.84 13.43 0.60
C SER A 106 -7.58 12.20 0.07
N ILE A 107 -8.66 12.39 -0.70
CA ILE A 107 -9.39 11.29 -1.34
C ILE A 107 -8.45 10.52 -2.29
N ASN A 108 -7.83 11.24 -3.23
CA ASN A 108 -6.95 10.65 -4.24
C ASN A 108 -5.76 9.89 -3.61
N LEU A 109 -5.13 10.46 -2.57
CA LEU A 109 -4.01 9.81 -1.89
C LEU A 109 -4.46 8.53 -1.16
N SER A 110 -5.59 8.58 -0.44
CA SER A 110 -6.10 7.39 0.25
C SER A 110 -6.44 6.25 -0.70
N GLU A 111 -7.04 6.56 -1.85
CA GLU A 111 -7.34 5.59 -2.91
C GLU A 111 -6.07 5.02 -3.54
N LYS A 112 -5.08 5.88 -3.82
CA LYS A 112 -3.77 5.44 -4.32
C LYS A 112 -3.09 4.48 -3.35
N ILE A 113 -3.01 4.82 -2.06
CA ILE A 113 -2.39 3.93 -1.05
C ILE A 113 -3.10 2.56 -1.04
N ASN A 114 -4.44 2.55 -0.93
CA ASN A 114 -5.19 1.29 -0.88
C ASN A 114 -5.04 0.47 -2.15
N SER A 115 -5.09 1.10 -3.33
CA SER A 115 -4.91 0.40 -4.61
C SER A 115 -3.49 -0.18 -4.75
N THR A 116 -2.46 0.55 -4.32
CA THR A 116 -1.07 0.04 -4.33
C THR A 116 -0.90 -1.13 -3.37
N ILE A 117 -1.51 -1.09 -2.18
CA ILE A 117 -1.50 -2.24 -1.25
C ILE A 117 -2.14 -3.47 -1.91
N LEU A 118 -3.28 -3.30 -2.58
CA LEU A 118 -3.95 -4.41 -3.28
C LEU A 118 -3.09 -4.98 -4.42
N LEU A 119 -2.39 -4.13 -5.18
CA LEU A 119 -1.48 -4.57 -6.23
C LEU A 119 -0.30 -5.35 -5.66
N ALA A 120 0.31 -4.87 -4.57
CA ALA A 120 1.40 -5.57 -3.89
C ALA A 120 0.96 -6.95 -3.36
N VAL A 121 -0.24 -7.05 -2.78
CA VAL A 121 -0.80 -8.33 -2.32
C VAL A 121 -1.07 -9.28 -3.49
N LYS A 122 -1.61 -8.78 -4.60
CA LYS A 122 -1.86 -9.60 -5.80
C LYS A 122 -0.56 -10.12 -6.40
N ALA A 123 0.46 -9.28 -6.53
CA ALA A 123 1.78 -9.69 -7.01
C ALA A 123 2.38 -10.80 -6.13
N ASN A 124 2.26 -10.68 -4.81
CA ASN A 124 2.74 -11.71 -3.88
C ASN A 124 1.96 -13.03 -3.99
N LYS A 125 0.64 -12.97 -4.20
CA LYS A 125 -0.18 -14.18 -4.48
C LYS A 125 0.18 -14.82 -5.82
N SER A 126 0.45 -14.02 -6.84
CA SER A 126 0.93 -14.52 -8.13
C SER A 126 2.28 -15.22 -8.01
N ILE A 127 3.17 -14.76 -7.12
CA ILE A 127 4.47 -15.42 -6.86
C ILE A 127 4.30 -16.69 -6.00
N GLN A 128 3.38 -16.71 -5.03
CA GLN A 128 3.03 -17.94 -4.30
C GLN A 128 2.45 -19.02 -5.22
N ASN A 129 1.72 -18.62 -6.26
CA ASN A 129 1.24 -19.53 -7.31
C ASN A 129 2.32 -19.94 -8.34
N VAL A 130 3.57 -19.47 -8.20
CA VAL A 130 4.73 -19.90 -9.01
C VAL A 130 5.65 -20.82 -8.18
N GLY A 131 5.37 -21.00 -6.88
CA GLY A 131 6.08 -21.91 -5.98
C GLY A 131 5.41 -23.28 -5.79
N ASP A 132 4.13 -23.42 -6.16
CA ASP A 132 3.54 -24.73 -6.34
C ASP A 132 3.78 -25.14 -7.79
N TYR A 133 4.66 -26.14 -7.94
CA TYR A 133 4.80 -26.90 -9.16
C TYR A 133 3.44 -27.04 -9.84
N ALA A 134 3.33 -26.56 -11.07
CA ALA A 134 2.30 -27.00 -11.98
C ALA A 134 2.51 -28.49 -12.29
N ILE A 135 2.27 -29.35 -11.30
CA ILE A 135 1.55 -30.58 -11.56
C ILE A 135 0.14 -30.08 -11.90
N LYS A 136 -0.07 -29.73 -13.18
CA LYS A 136 -1.39 -29.96 -13.75
C LYS A 136 -1.74 -31.38 -13.31
N PRO A 137 -2.85 -31.65 -12.59
CA PRO A 137 -3.30 -33.02 -12.54
C PRO A 137 -3.44 -33.41 -14.02
N LEU A 138 -2.60 -34.36 -14.48
CA LEU A 138 -2.88 -35.04 -15.73
C LEU A 138 -4.25 -35.66 -15.49
N THR A 139 -5.29 -35.02 -16.00
CA THR A 139 -6.62 -35.59 -15.98
C THR A 139 -6.53 -36.79 -16.92
N ASN A 140 -6.42 -37.99 -16.35
CA ASN A 140 -6.57 -39.21 -17.11
C ASN A 140 -8.06 -39.29 -17.47
N ILE A 141 -8.36 -39.13 -18.75
CA ILE A 141 -9.71 -39.26 -19.29
C ILE A 141 -9.90 -40.72 -19.68
N CYS A 142 -11.03 -41.32 -19.31
CA CYS A 142 -11.37 -42.68 -19.74
C CYS A 142 -11.48 -42.72 -21.27
N ALA A 143 -10.67 -43.55 -21.94
CA ALA A 143 -10.72 -43.67 -23.40
C ALA A 143 -12.06 -44.18 -23.92
N ASP A 144 -12.85 -44.87 -23.08
CA ASP A 144 -14.12 -45.48 -23.48
C ASP A 144 -15.35 -44.59 -23.24
N CYS A 145 -15.36 -43.76 -22.20
CA CYS A 145 -16.54 -42.98 -21.82
C CYS A 145 -16.29 -41.48 -21.60
N GLY A 146 -15.04 -41.03 -21.67
CA GLY A 146 -14.69 -39.61 -21.53
C GLY A 146 -14.73 -39.07 -20.09
N GLU A 147 -14.95 -39.92 -19.09
CA GLU A 147 -14.98 -39.50 -17.67
C GLU A 147 -13.58 -39.11 -17.17
N GLU A 148 -13.49 -38.04 -16.38
CA GLU A 148 -12.24 -37.65 -15.69
C GLU A 148 -11.95 -38.57 -14.51
N ILE A 149 -10.78 -39.21 -14.50
CA ILE A 149 -10.39 -40.14 -13.44
C ILE A 149 -9.30 -39.53 -12.55
N SER A 150 -9.55 -39.55 -11.25
CA SER A 150 -8.50 -39.34 -10.24
C SER A 150 -7.55 -40.55 -10.18
N TYR A 151 -6.24 -40.30 -10.13
CA TYR A 151 -5.10 -41.24 -10.22
C TYR A 151 -5.09 -42.51 -9.33
N SER A 152 -6.10 -42.75 -8.49
CA SER A 152 -6.10 -43.82 -7.50
C SER A 152 -6.97 -45.05 -7.84
N TRP A 153 -7.46 -45.16 -9.08
CA TRP A 153 -8.41 -46.23 -9.47
C TRP A 153 -7.87 -47.02 -10.66
N HIS A 154 -7.87 -48.34 -10.56
CA HIS A 154 -7.55 -49.24 -11.68
C HIS A 154 -8.71 -49.40 -12.68
N PHE A 155 -9.90 -48.91 -12.33
CA PHE A 155 -11.11 -49.04 -13.14
C PHE A 155 -11.87 -47.71 -13.19
N CYS A 156 -12.51 -47.44 -14.32
CA CYS A 156 -13.39 -46.29 -14.51
C CYS A 156 -14.65 -46.45 -13.64
N LYS A 157 -14.96 -45.44 -12.83
CA LYS A 157 -16.18 -45.44 -12.00
C LYS A 157 -17.48 -45.41 -12.80
N ASN A 158 -17.44 -44.87 -14.00
CA ASN A 158 -18.64 -44.68 -14.84
C ASN A 158 -18.93 -45.93 -15.69
N CYS A 159 -17.92 -46.47 -16.39
CA CYS A 159 -18.11 -47.62 -17.30
C CYS A 159 -17.57 -48.96 -16.78
N GLY A 160 -16.86 -48.97 -15.64
CA GLY A 160 -16.33 -50.19 -15.02
C GLY A 160 -15.14 -50.84 -15.74
N LYS A 161 -14.65 -50.26 -16.83
CA LYS A 161 -13.49 -50.76 -17.58
C LYS A 161 -12.16 -50.38 -16.91
N GLU A 162 -11.16 -51.22 -17.08
CA GLU A 162 -9.80 -50.99 -16.59
C GLU A 162 -9.18 -49.76 -17.27
N LEU A 163 -8.41 -48.97 -16.51
CA LEU A 163 -7.83 -47.68 -16.94
C LEU A 163 -6.37 -47.77 -17.38
#